data_AF-A0A9X0ATP8-F1
#
_entry.id   AF-A0A9X0ATP8-F1
#
_cell.length_a   1.000
_cell.length_b   1.000
_cell.length_c   1.000
_cell.angle_alpha   90.00
_cell.angle_beta   90.00
_cell.angle_gamma   90.00
#
_symmetry.space_group_name_H-M   'P 1'
#
loop_
_entity.id
_entity.type
_entity.pdbx_description
1 polymer ?
#
loop_
_entity_poly.entity_id
_entity_poly.type
_entity_poly.pdbx_seq_one_letter_code
_entity_poly.pdbx_strand_id
1 'polypeptide(L)'
;MKSMASLPFQRHKSMALLPATLFLLFVIVSLYYLPREAQIRDYLPQWPSHQAQVELSNWTIDVPPEYDVEPYHSSFCAERYSRTYLENLRDSATEYSMPGSYTNLTCFHTTQWSGSGRDTMCLGQAATWNAFEKKFQLGCDIRTLNAEEKAKGYPEFNDFRSYWYGTGPKIIFDEYVSKTRHLRQYPITMNHTILIKREGALNPWHCLMEIWSTMMTIDVLRMSVNRATNAPFYISEDVQNTQIVILDDHVDGFYIDLWNAVAQRPVTRLNELRETTEFENLIIPLAGASNPTWQGDWSIHDCGQSELLRTFSDRVLSFYNVEPWKPHNDEIVITYIDRRRRRLVGQESYLEQLQSQDPHVKIQMIDFESISFAEQIKVVRETDILVGVHGAGLTHGIFLPRDQSWLRYCQKV
;
A
#
# COMPACT_ATOMS: atom_id res chain seq x y z
N MET A 1 8.90 -78.74 -48.70
CA MET A 1 9.87 -79.10 -49.76
C MET A 1 10.12 -77.87 -50.60
N LYS A 2 11.41 -77.54 -50.80
CA LYS A 2 11.95 -76.39 -51.53
C LYS A 2 11.75 -76.51 -53.06
N SER A 3 12.00 -75.37 -53.73
CA SER A 3 12.61 -75.20 -55.08
C SER A 3 11.65 -74.51 -56.06
N MET A 4 12.00 -73.52 -56.90
CA MET A 4 13.21 -72.71 -57.18
C MET A 4 12.70 -71.54 -58.05
N ALA A 5 13.09 -70.29 -57.77
CA ALA A 5 14.04 -69.47 -58.53
C ALA A 5 13.58 -68.91 -59.89
N SER A 6 13.55 -67.58 -59.98
CA SER A 6 14.16 -66.82 -61.10
C SER A 6 14.28 -65.31 -60.76
N LEU A 7 15.53 -64.83 -60.68
CA LEU A 7 15.97 -63.47 -61.05
C LEU A 7 15.97 -63.37 -62.60
N PRO A 8 16.03 -62.20 -63.29
CA PRO A 8 16.81 -61.01 -62.93
C PRO A 8 16.26 -59.64 -63.40
N PHE A 9 17.09 -58.61 -63.20
CA PHE A 9 17.36 -57.42 -64.04
C PHE A 9 17.16 -56.04 -63.38
N GLN A 10 18.31 -55.48 -62.96
CA GLN A 10 18.55 -54.07 -62.68
C GLN A 10 18.13 -53.19 -63.86
N ARG A 11 17.37 -52.12 -63.57
CA ARG A 11 17.41 -50.88 -64.34
C ARG A 11 17.42 -49.70 -63.36
N HIS A 12 18.52 -48.95 -63.40
CA HIS A 12 18.70 -47.66 -62.76
C HIS A 12 17.48 -46.75 -62.97
N LYS A 13 16.85 -46.30 -61.88
CA LYS A 13 15.97 -45.12 -61.87
C LYS A 13 16.69 -43.97 -61.17
N SER A 14 17.78 -43.51 -61.78
CA SER A 14 18.34 -42.19 -61.54
C SER A 14 17.60 -41.20 -62.44
N MET A 15 16.38 -40.77 -62.07
CA MET A 15 15.65 -39.67 -62.72
C MET A 15 14.42 -39.27 -61.87
N ALA A 16 14.68 -38.61 -60.73
CA ALA A 16 13.65 -37.85 -60.00
C ALA A 16 14.22 -36.83 -59.00
N LEU A 17 15.55 -36.78 -58.80
CA LEU A 17 16.17 -35.84 -57.84
C LEU A 17 16.47 -34.46 -58.44
N LEU A 18 16.69 -34.36 -59.76
CA LEU A 18 16.98 -33.10 -60.45
C LEU A 18 15.87 -32.04 -60.43
N PRO A 19 14.57 -32.37 -60.65
CA PRO A 19 13.53 -31.35 -60.61
C PRO A 19 13.23 -30.86 -59.18
N ALA A 20 13.38 -31.73 -58.18
CA ALA A 20 13.15 -31.38 -56.78
C ALA A 20 14.27 -30.49 -56.21
N THR A 21 15.53 -30.75 -56.57
CA THR A 21 16.65 -29.91 -56.16
C THR A 21 16.65 -28.57 -56.88
N LEU A 22 16.32 -28.51 -58.18
CA LEU A 22 16.15 -27.25 -58.90
C LEU A 22 15.00 -26.39 -58.37
N PHE A 23 13.89 -27.01 -57.95
CA PHE A 23 12.77 -26.29 -57.34
C PHE A 23 13.15 -25.71 -55.97
N LEU A 24 13.88 -26.47 -55.14
CA LEU A 24 14.36 -25.98 -53.84
C LEU A 24 15.37 -24.84 -54.02
N LEU A 25 16.27 -24.94 -55.00
CA LEU A 25 17.26 -23.90 -55.32
C LEU A 25 16.59 -22.64 -55.87
N PHE A 26 15.54 -22.78 -56.69
CA PHE A 26 14.75 -21.65 -57.18
C PHE A 26 13.99 -20.95 -56.05
N VAL A 27 13.38 -21.69 -55.12
CA VAL A 27 12.71 -21.09 -53.94
C VAL A 27 13.70 -20.37 -53.02
N ILE A 28 14.88 -20.97 -52.78
CA ILE A 28 15.92 -20.34 -51.95
C ILE A 28 16.47 -19.08 -52.63
N VAL A 29 16.74 -19.12 -53.94
CA VAL A 29 17.21 -17.95 -54.71
C VAL A 29 16.11 -16.88 -54.80
N SER A 30 14.84 -17.23 -54.99
CA SER A 30 13.73 -16.27 -54.98
C SER A 30 13.52 -15.62 -53.60
N LEU A 31 13.73 -16.35 -52.49
CA LEU A 31 13.69 -15.78 -51.14
C LEU A 31 14.94 -14.93 -50.83
N TYR A 32 16.10 -15.23 -51.43
CA TYR A 32 17.34 -14.47 -51.24
C TYR A 32 17.43 -13.21 -52.12
N TYR A 33 16.77 -13.19 -53.28
CA TYR A 33 16.80 -12.10 -54.25
C TYR A 33 15.48 -11.31 -54.37
N LEU A 34 14.52 -11.55 -53.48
CA LEU A 34 13.40 -10.63 -53.30
C LEU A 34 13.98 -9.25 -52.94
N PRO A 35 13.67 -8.17 -53.70
CA PRO A 35 14.20 -6.85 -53.41
C PRO A 35 13.69 -6.43 -52.04
N ARG A 36 14.57 -6.50 -51.06
CA ARG A 36 14.30 -6.14 -49.67
C ARG A 36 14.43 -4.64 -49.51
N GLU A 37 13.71 -3.88 -50.32
CA GLU A 37 13.48 -2.44 -50.21
C GLU A 37 12.69 -1.97 -51.45
N ALA A 38 11.37 -1.88 -51.32
CA ALA A 38 10.54 -0.85 -51.96
C ALA A 38 9.05 -1.07 -51.63
N GLN A 39 8.45 -0.03 -51.05
CA GLN A 39 7.01 0.28 -51.04
C GLN A 39 6.09 -0.51 -50.11
N ILE A 40 6.27 -0.29 -48.81
CA ILE A 40 5.14 0.10 -47.94
C ILE A 40 5.60 1.35 -47.17
N ARG A 41 5.58 2.52 -47.84
CA ARG A 41 5.99 3.78 -47.22
C ARG A 41 5.03 4.96 -47.43
N ASP A 42 3.86 4.77 -48.03
CA ASP A 42 3.01 5.89 -48.45
C ASP A 42 1.59 5.92 -47.87
N TYR A 43 1.31 5.32 -46.71
CA TYR A 43 0.05 5.57 -45.96
C TYR A 43 0.20 5.38 -44.43
N LEU A 44 1.21 6.00 -43.83
CA LEU A 44 1.24 6.19 -42.37
C LEU A 44 1.35 7.71 -42.09
N PRO A 45 0.48 8.29 -41.25
CA PRO A 45 0.62 9.68 -40.85
C PRO A 45 2.01 9.88 -40.23
N GLN A 46 2.72 10.91 -40.67
CA GLN A 46 4.01 11.30 -40.10
C GLN A 46 3.81 11.69 -38.64
N TRP A 47 4.09 10.76 -37.74
CA TRP A 47 4.37 11.08 -36.35
C TRP A 47 5.78 11.66 -36.29
N PRO A 48 5.99 12.84 -35.68
CA PRO A 48 7.32 13.42 -35.56
C PRO A 48 8.22 12.40 -34.87
N SER A 49 9.37 12.13 -35.49
CA SER A 49 10.42 11.31 -34.89
C SER A 49 11.00 12.09 -33.71
N HIS A 50 10.34 11.97 -32.56
CA HIS A 50 11.05 12.14 -31.31
C HIS A 50 11.94 10.90 -31.17
N GLN A 51 13.18 11.03 -31.64
CA GLN A 51 14.28 10.50 -30.84
C GLN A 51 14.19 11.21 -29.49
N ALA A 52 13.31 10.73 -28.63
CA ALA A 52 13.50 10.96 -27.22
C ALA A 52 14.80 10.23 -26.90
N GLN A 53 15.91 10.98 -26.93
CA GLN A 53 16.82 10.86 -25.81
C GLN A 53 15.89 10.84 -24.60
N VAL A 54 15.81 9.70 -23.91
CA VAL A 54 15.29 9.72 -22.56
C VAL A 54 16.28 10.61 -21.85
N GLU A 55 15.98 11.92 -21.81
CA GLU A 55 16.46 12.77 -20.76
C GLU A 55 16.12 11.96 -19.51
N LEU A 56 17.15 11.52 -18.79
CA LEU A 56 16.99 11.13 -17.41
C LEU A 56 16.29 12.33 -16.79
N SER A 57 14.96 12.26 -16.67
CA SER A 57 14.20 13.28 -15.99
C SER A 57 14.89 13.43 -14.65
N ASN A 58 15.23 14.66 -14.32
CA ASN A 58 15.82 14.98 -13.04
C ASN A 58 14.69 14.73 -12.02
N TRP A 59 14.51 13.47 -11.62
CA TRP A 59 13.44 13.06 -10.73
C TRP A 59 13.67 13.82 -9.44
N THR A 60 12.76 14.74 -9.14
CA THR A 60 12.73 15.41 -7.85
C THR A 60 12.16 14.38 -6.89
N ILE A 61 12.95 13.96 -5.90
CA ILE A 61 12.44 13.12 -4.82
C ILE A 61 11.33 13.92 -4.14
N ASP A 62 10.11 13.41 -4.26
CA ASP A 62 8.90 14.04 -3.74
C ASP A 62 8.80 13.73 -2.25
N VAL A 63 9.57 14.48 -1.46
CA VAL A 63 9.41 14.51 -0.01
C VAL A 63 8.09 15.22 0.29
N PRO A 64 7.11 14.56 0.93
CA PRO A 64 5.82 15.19 1.18
C PRO A 64 6.02 16.44 2.06
N PRO A 65 5.62 17.64 1.57
CA PRO A 65 5.91 18.90 2.24
C PRO A 65 5.21 19.05 3.61
N GLU A 66 4.24 18.20 3.91
CA GLU A 66 3.49 18.19 5.17
C GLU A 66 4.38 17.85 6.40
N TYR A 67 5.57 17.31 6.15
CA TYR A 67 6.56 16.96 7.16
C TYR A 67 7.59 18.07 7.45
N ASP A 68 7.53 19.24 6.78
CA ASP A 68 8.49 20.33 6.99
C ASP A 68 8.04 21.28 8.12
N VAL A 69 8.08 20.81 9.37
CA VAL A 69 7.80 21.61 10.58
C VAL A 69 8.97 21.57 11.56
N GLU A 70 8.98 22.48 12.55
CA GLU A 70 10.06 22.56 13.53
C GLU A 70 10.31 21.20 14.21
N PRO A 71 11.57 20.75 14.25
CA PRO A 71 11.92 19.44 14.75
C PRO A 71 11.77 19.35 16.27
N TYR A 72 11.40 18.17 16.76
CA TYR A 72 11.44 17.88 18.19
C TYR A 72 12.82 18.09 18.79
N HIS A 73 12.86 18.63 20.01
CA HIS A 73 14.09 18.69 20.80
C HIS A 73 14.52 17.32 21.35
N SER A 74 13.59 16.38 21.52
CA SER A 74 13.86 15.02 22.01
C SER A 74 14.11 14.05 20.85
N SER A 75 15.26 13.36 20.88
CA SER A 75 15.59 12.33 19.87
C SER A 75 14.58 11.19 19.86
N PHE A 76 14.07 10.77 21.03
CA PHE A 76 13.02 9.76 21.12
C PHE A 76 11.75 10.17 20.37
N CYS A 77 11.32 11.43 20.51
CA CYS A 77 10.12 11.91 19.84
C CYS A 77 10.37 12.09 18.33
N ALA A 78 11.52 12.62 17.94
CA ALA A 78 11.89 12.78 16.54
C ALA A 78 11.91 11.42 15.82
N GLU A 79 12.68 10.46 16.31
CA GLU A 79 12.87 9.17 15.63
C GLU A 79 11.58 8.33 15.51
N ARG A 80 10.54 8.65 16.30
CA ARG A 80 9.31 7.86 16.37
C ARG A 80 8.06 8.57 15.86
N TYR A 81 7.99 9.89 15.98
CA TYR A 81 6.77 10.68 15.74
C TYR A 81 6.96 11.83 14.75
N SER A 82 8.18 12.00 14.20
CA SER A 82 8.49 12.97 13.14
C SER A 82 8.85 12.30 11.81
N ARG A 83 9.16 13.13 10.81
CA ARG A 83 9.73 12.72 9.53
C ARG A 83 10.92 11.76 9.64
N THR A 84 11.73 11.87 10.70
CA THR A 84 12.88 10.99 10.92
C THR A 84 12.50 9.51 10.98
N TYR A 85 11.30 9.19 11.46
CA TYR A 85 10.76 7.83 11.41
C TYR A 85 10.70 7.29 9.96
N LEU A 86 10.18 8.09 9.02
CA LEU A 86 10.06 7.73 7.60
C LEU A 86 11.43 7.68 6.91
N GLU A 87 12.33 8.60 7.26
CA GLU A 87 13.69 8.63 6.72
C GLU A 87 14.51 7.41 7.15
N ASN A 88 14.42 7.02 8.42
CA ASN A 88 15.02 5.78 8.90
C ASN A 88 14.46 4.55 8.18
N LEU A 89 13.14 4.53 7.91
CA LEU A 89 12.52 3.46 7.13
C LEU A 89 13.03 3.46 5.68
N ARG A 90 13.05 4.61 5.00
CA ARG A 90 13.64 4.79 3.65
C ARG A 90 15.07 4.27 3.58
N ASP A 91 15.92 4.68 4.52
CA ASP A 91 17.36 4.39 4.50
C ASP A 91 17.67 2.91 4.83
N SER A 92 16.68 2.17 5.32
CA SER A 92 16.76 0.74 5.57
C SER A 92 16.43 -0.15 4.36
N ALA A 93 16.15 0.44 3.19
CA ALA A 93 15.80 -0.28 1.97
C ALA A 93 16.77 -1.43 1.68
N THR A 94 16.21 -2.64 1.58
CA THR A 94 16.95 -3.88 1.41
C THR A 94 16.30 -4.71 0.30
N GLU A 95 17.08 -5.06 -0.72
CA GLU A 95 16.64 -5.92 -1.83
C GLU A 95 16.69 -7.40 -1.41
N TYR A 96 15.60 -8.14 -1.50
CA TYR A 96 15.53 -9.56 -1.10
C TYR A 96 15.62 -10.54 -2.27
N SER A 97 15.59 -10.07 -3.51
CA SER A 97 15.80 -10.91 -4.69
C SER A 97 17.28 -11.28 -4.88
N MET A 98 17.54 -12.51 -5.35
CA MET A 98 18.83 -12.89 -5.91
C MET A 98 19.11 -12.12 -7.21
N PRO A 99 20.36 -11.72 -7.49
CA PRO A 99 20.74 -11.20 -8.79
C PRO A 99 20.35 -12.17 -9.93
N GLY A 100 19.67 -11.65 -10.95
CA GLY A 100 19.14 -12.46 -12.06
C GLY A 100 17.72 -13.00 -11.86
N SER A 101 17.07 -12.69 -10.72
CA SER A 101 15.62 -12.90 -10.58
C SER A 101 14.84 -12.11 -11.64
N TYR A 102 13.67 -12.62 -12.04
CA TYR A 102 12.82 -11.96 -13.02
C TYR A 102 12.22 -10.66 -12.50
N THR A 103 11.96 -10.62 -11.19
CA THR A 103 11.40 -9.44 -10.53
C THR A 103 12.16 -9.10 -9.26
N ASN A 104 12.02 -7.84 -8.84
CA ASN A 104 12.62 -7.36 -7.61
C ASN A 104 11.62 -7.36 -6.44
N LEU A 105 12.13 -7.62 -5.25
CA LEU A 105 11.43 -7.44 -4.00
C LEU A 105 12.31 -6.56 -3.10
N THR A 106 11.85 -5.34 -2.82
CA THR A 106 12.53 -4.43 -1.89
C THR A 106 11.71 -4.27 -0.64
N CYS A 107 12.31 -4.46 0.53
CA CYS A 107 11.65 -4.24 1.82
C CYS A 107 12.37 -3.17 2.64
N PHE A 108 11.62 -2.57 3.55
CA PHE A 108 12.06 -1.47 4.41
C PHE A 108 11.70 -1.83 5.85
N HIS A 109 12.60 -1.53 6.78
CA HIS A 109 12.57 -1.98 8.16
C HIS A 109 12.63 -0.82 9.16
N THR A 110 11.69 -0.77 10.10
CA THR A 110 11.68 0.29 11.12
C THR A 110 12.92 0.18 12.01
N THR A 111 13.26 1.29 12.70
CA THR A 111 14.20 1.25 13.82
C THR A 111 13.71 0.23 14.85
N GLN A 112 14.64 -0.56 15.40
CA GLN A 112 14.30 -1.52 16.45
C GLN A 112 14.06 -0.79 17.77
N TRP A 113 12.88 -0.96 18.35
CA TRP A 113 12.54 -0.37 19.65
C TRP A 113 12.66 -1.40 20.77
N SER A 114 12.85 -0.91 22.00
CA SER A 114 12.94 -1.80 23.17
C SER A 114 11.65 -2.61 23.32
N GLY A 115 11.78 -3.93 23.38
CA GLY A 115 10.65 -4.85 23.51
C GLY A 115 9.88 -5.14 22.21
N SER A 116 10.28 -4.56 21.06
CA SER A 116 9.72 -4.91 19.75
C SER A 116 10.80 -5.37 18.76
N GLY A 117 10.41 -6.22 17.81
CA GLY A 117 11.22 -6.48 16.62
C GLY A 117 11.14 -5.32 15.64
N ARG A 118 11.93 -5.37 14.56
CA ARG A 118 11.76 -4.44 13.43
C ARG A 118 10.49 -4.79 12.67
N ASP A 119 9.67 -3.79 12.44
CA ASP A 119 8.49 -3.90 11.59
C ASP A 119 8.92 -3.69 10.13
N THR A 120 8.18 -4.24 9.18
CA THR A 120 8.60 -4.31 7.77
C THR A 120 7.46 -3.89 6.85
N MET A 121 7.81 -3.25 5.74
CA MET A 121 6.94 -3.08 4.56
C MET A 121 7.72 -3.54 3.32
N CYS A 122 7.04 -3.90 2.24
CA CYS A 122 7.69 -4.36 1.02
C CYS A 122 7.00 -3.87 -0.25
N LEU A 123 7.79 -3.77 -1.31
CA LEU A 123 7.37 -3.56 -2.68
C LEU A 123 7.91 -4.71 -3.54
N GLY A 124 7.02 -5.53 -4.08
CA GLY A 124 7.32 -6.54 -5.09
C GLY A 124 6.97 -6.03 -6.49
N GLN A 125 7.89 -6.12 -7.43
CA GLN A 125 7.66 -5.67 -8.82
C GLN A 125 7.15 -6.81 -9.70
N ALA A 126 6.44 -6.45 -10.77
CA ALA A 126 5.95 -7.33 -11.84
C ALA A 126 5.32 -8.66 -11.38
N ALA A 127 4.46 -8.62 -10.36
CA ALA A 127 3.73 -9.79 -9.87
C ALA A 127 2.57 -10.17 -10.80
N THR A 128 2.26 -11.46 -10.93
CA THR A 128 1.08 -11.91 -11.70
C THR A 128 0.03 -12.54 -10.81
N TRP A 129 -1.22 -12.59 -11.23
CA TRP A 129 -2.28 -13.26 -10.47
C TRP A 129 -2.52 -14.70 -10.93
N ASN A 130 -2.53 -15.62 -9.97
CA ASN A 130 -2.95 -16.99 -10.19
C ASN A 130 -4.34 -17.20 -9.55
N ALA A 131 -5.37 -17.19 -10.41
CA ALA A 131 -6.75 -17.36 -9.98
C ALA A 131 -7.07 -18.75 -9.40
N PHE A 132 -6.33 -19.79 -9.80
CA PHE A 132 -6.52 -21.15 -9.29
C PHE A 132 -6.03 -21.28 -7.84
N GLU A 133 -4.83 -20.78 -7.56
CA GLU A 133 -4.26 -20.75 -6.20
C GLU A 133 -4.82 -19.63 -5.34
N LYS A 134 -5.48 -18.63 -5.96
CA LYS A 134 -5.83 -17.34 -5.36
C LYS A 134 -4.62 -16.64 -4.73
N LYS A 135 -3.48 -16.72 -5.43
CA LYS A 135 -2.21 -16.14 -4.96
C LYS A 135 -1.60 -15.21 -5.99
N PHE A 136 -0.89 -14.21 -5.48
CA PHE A 136 -0.04 -13.34 -6.28
C PHE A 136 1.33 -13.99 -6.45
N GLN A 137 1.76 -14.16 -7.69
CA GLN A 137 3.02 -14.80 -8.03
C GLN A 137 4.13 -13.76 -8.20
N LEU A 138 5.21 -13.88 -7.45
CA LEU A 138 6.41 -13.06 -7.57
C LEU A 138 7.57 -13.85 -8.17
N GLY A 139 8.27 -13.25 -9.13
CA GLY A 139 9.43 -13.80 -9.82
C GLY A 139 10.74 -13.62 -9.06
N CYS A 140 10.66 -13.58 -7.73
CA CYS A 140 11.74 -13.28 -6.80
C CYS A 140 12.23 -14.58 -6.15
N ASP A 141 13.46 -15.00 -6.48
CA ASP A 141 14.17 -16.00 -5.69
C ASP A 141 14.82 -15.30 -4.50
N ILE A 142 14.46 -15.69 -3.28
CA ILE A 142 14.93 -15.01 -2.06
C ILE A 142 16.42 -15.28 -1.83
N ARG A 143 17.20 -14.19 -1.65
CA ARG A 143 18.59 -14.26 -1.24
C ARG A 143 18.73 -14.26 0.28
N THR A 144 19.89 -14.70 0.76
CA THR A 144 20.30 -14.48 2.15
C THR A 144 20.87 -13.07 2.33
N LEU A 145 20.66 -12.49 3.51
CA LEU A 145 21.26 -11.21 3.86
C LEU A 145 22.79 -11.30 4.00
N ASN A 146 23.47 -10.23 3.61
CA ASN A 146 24.93 -10.10 3.72
C ASN A 146 25.35 -9.72 5.16
N ALA A 147 26.66 -9.70 5.43
CA ALA A 147 27.18 -9.45 6.77
C ALA A 147 26.84 -8.04 7.31
N GLU A 148 26.78 -7.02 6.45
CA GLU A 148 26.44 -5.65 6.84
C GLU A 148 24.95 -5.53 7.21
N GLU A 149 24.07 -6.10 6.39
CA GLU A 149 22.62 -6.14 6.63
C GLU A 149 22.29 -6.88 7.94
N LYS A 150 22.98 -7.99 8.19
CA LYS A 150 22.89 -8.74 9.45
C LYS A 150 23.38 -7.94 10.64
N ALA A 151 24.50 -7.21 10.49
CA ALA A 151 25.02 -6.34 11.54
C ALA A 151 24.08 -5.17 11.87
N LYS A 152 23.30 -4.68 10.90
CA LYS A 152 22.22 -3.70 11.11
C LYS A 152 20.97 -4.31 11.77
N GLY A 153 20.91 -5.64 11.90
CA GLY A 153 19.79 -6.36 12.51
C GLY A 153 18.55 -6.40 11.62
N TYR A 154 18.71 -6.40 10.29
CA TYR A 154 17.59 -6.58 9.38
C TYR A 154 17.11 -8.04 9.40
N PRO A 155 15.79 -8.29 9.43
CA PRO A 155 15.25 -9.64 9.54
C PRO A 155 15.44 -10.42 8.24
N GLU A 156 15.77 -11.71 8.32
CA GLU A 156 15.69 -12.58 7.13
C GLU A 156 14.22 -12.67 6.66
N PHE A 157 14.00 -12.95 5.37
CA PHE A 157 12.66 -12.91 4.77
C PHE A 157 11.60 -13.75 5.52
N ASN A 158 11.98 -14.93 6.00
CA ASN A 158 11.05 -15.83 6.72
C ASN A 158 10.81 -15.41 8.19
N ASP A 159 11.64 -14.50 8.70
CA ASP A 159 11.64 -14.04 10.09
C ASP A 159 10.94 -12.69 10.26
N PHE A 160 10.25 -12.20 9.23
CA PHE A 160 9.38 -11.03 9.34
C PHE A 160 8.36 -11.22 10.46
N ARG A 161 8.08 -10.15 11.21
CA ARG A 161 7.17 -10.22 12.35
C ARG A 161 5.74 -10.52 11.91
N SER A 162 5.05 -11.33 12.72
CA SER A 162 3.59 -11.47 12.68
C SER A 162 2.96 -10.61 13.78
N TYR A 163 1.76 -10.11 13.51
CA TYR A 163 1.03 -9.19 14.38
C TYR A 163 -0.26 -9.83 14.88
N TRP A 164 -0.92 -9.17 15.82
CA TRP A 164 -2.23 -9.60 16.29
C TRP A 164 -3.21 -9.71 15.12
N TYR A 165 -4.21 -10.59 15.26
CA TYR A 165 -5.23 -10.89 14.23
C TYR A 165 -4.66 -11.47 12.92
N GLY A 166 -3.40 -11.90 12.92
CA GLY A 166 -2.75 -12.50 11.76
C GLY A 166 -2.69 -11.50 10.60
N THR A 167 -2.09 -10.33 10.83
CA THR A 167 -1.90 -9.29 9.81
C THR A 167 -0.41 -9.06 9.54
N GLY A 168 -0.11 -8.12 8.63
CA GLY A 168 1.24 -7.68 8.29
C GLY A 168 1.94 -8.54 7.23
N PRO A 169 3.16 -8.12 6.81
CA PRO A 169 3.82 -8.69 5.65
C PRO A 169 4.06 -10.19 5.73
N LYS A 170 4.45 -10.71 6.91
CA LYS A 170 4.67 -12.16 7.07
C LYS A 170 3.45 -12.97 6.64
N ILE A 171 2.28 -12.61 7.15
CA ILE A 171 1.04 -13.33 6.85
C ILE A 171 0.66 -13.16 5.38
N ILE A 172 0.80 -11.95 4.84
CA ILE A 172 0.51 -11.69 3.43
C ILE A 172 1.40 -12.54 2.52
N PHE A 173 2.71 -12.61 2.79
CA PHE A 173 3.62 -13.43 2.01
C PHE A 173 3.35 -14.93 2.15
N ASP A 174 3.10 -15.41 3.37
CA ASP A 174 2.90 -16.84 3.63
C ASP A 174 1.58 -17.35 2.99
N GLU A 175 0.51 -16.57 3.11
CA GLU A 175 -0.83 -17.01 2.73
C GLU A 175 -1.23 -16.62 1.30
N TYR A 176 -0.85 -15.43 0.82
CA TYR A 176 -1.41 -14.85 -0.41
C TYR A 176 -0.40 -14.67 -1.53
N VAL A 177 0.90 -14.84 -1.25
CA VAL A 177 1.95 -14.72 -2.26
C VAL A 177 2.59 -16.08 -2.51
N SER A 178 2.87 -16.40 -3.78
CA SER A 178 3.72 -17.53 -4.15
C SER A 178 4.92 -17.05 -4.94
N LYS A 179 6.05 -17.75 -4.81
CA LYS A 179 7.30 -17.42 -5.50
C LYS A 179 7.47 -18.40 -6.65
N THR A 180 7.68 -17.92 -7.87
CA THR A 180 7.81 -18.79 -9.05
C THR A 180 8.94 -18.35 -9.97
N ARG A 181 9.66 -19.32 -10.53
CA ARG A 181 10.80 -19.09 -11.42
C ARG A 181 10.41 -18.84 -12.88
N HIS A 182 9.14 -18.90 -13.22
CA HIS A 182 8.69 -18.90 -14.62
C HIS A 182 7.56 -17.89 -14.85
N LEU A 183 7.80 -16.62 -14.48
CA LEU A 183 6.89 -15.55 -14.88
C LEU A 183 7.23 -15.06 -16.29
N ARG A 184 6.20 -14.91 -17.12
CA ARG A 184 6.34 -14.17 -18.38
C ARG A 184 6.56 -12.71 -18.03
N GLN A 185 7.57 -12.08 -18.65
CA GLN A 185 7.72 -10.64 -18.62
C GLN A 185 6.52 -10.01 -19.35
N TYR A 186 5.66 -9.35 -18.59
CA TYR A 186 4.68 -8.41 -19.12
C TYR A 186 5.35 -7.03 -19.23
N PRO A 187 4.86 -6.14 -20.12
CA PRO A 187 5.36 -4.77 -20.16
C PRO A 187 5.24 -4.14 -18.77
N ILE A 188 6.27 -3.36 -18.40
CA ILE A 188 6.23 -2.52 -17.21
C ILE A 188 5.13 -1.49 -17.44
N THR A 189 4.06 -1.53 -16.67
CA THR A 189 3.13 -0.41 -16.54
C THR A 189 3.33 0.24 -15.16
N MET A 190 2.57 1.29 -14.89
CA MET A 190 2.67 2.10 -13.67
C MET A 190 1.63 1.68 -12.62
N ASN A 191 1.03 0.48 -12.77
CA ASN A 191 -0.05 0.03 -11.89
C ASN A 191 0.48 -0.51 -10.56
N HIS A 192 -0.12 -0.02 -9.48
CA HIS A 192 0.19 -0.47 -8.11
C HIS A 192 -1.01 -1.13 -7.47
N THR A 193 -0.77 -2.16 -6.68
CA THR A 193 -1.78 -2.85 -5.90
C THR A 193 -1.30 -3.01 -4.47
N ILE A 194 -2.02 -2.42 -3.54
CA ILE A 194 -1.76 -2.52 -2.12
C ILE A 194 -2.57 -3.69 -1.58
N LEU A 195 -1.89 -4.66 -0.98
CA LEU A 195 -2.52 -5.84 -0.39
C LEU A 195 -2.81 -5.59 1.09
N ILE A 196 -4.09 -5.59 1.47
CA ILE A 196 -4.53 -5.29 2.84
C ILE A 196 -5.24 -6.51 3.42
N LYS A 197 -4.68 -7.09 4.48
CA LYS A 197 -5.39 -8.02 5.35
C LYS A 197 -5.73 -7.31 6.66
N ARG A 198 -7.01 -7.01 6.90
CA ARG A 198 -7.43 -6.18 8.03
C ARG A 198 -7.50 -6.97 9.34
N GLU A 199 -7.28 -6.28 10.45
CA GLU A 199 -7.51 -6.79 11.80
C GLU A 199 -9.00 -6.89 12.14
N GLY A 200 -9.81 -6.03 11.53
CA GLY A 200 -11.26 -5.98 11.65
C GLY A 200 -11.84 -4.84 10.80
N ALA A 201 -13.15 -4.62 10.88
CA ALA A 201 -13.82 -3.59 10.07
C ALA A 201 -14.55 -2.51 10.86
N LEU A 202 -14.76 -2.72 12.17
CA LEU A 202 -15.68 -1.89 12.97
C LEU A 202 -15.01 -1.14 14.12
N ASN A 203 -13.75 -1.44 14.43
CA ASN A 203 -13.05 -0.78 15.51
C ASN A 203 -12.24 0.41 14.97
N PRO A 204 -12.60 1.67 15.30
CA PRO A 204 -11.93 2.86 14.79
C PRO A 204 -10.42 2.86 15.01
N TRP A 205 -9.96 2.39 16.16
CA TRP A 205 -8.53 2.35 16.46
C TRP A 205 -7.78 1.47 15.46
N HIS A 206 -8.22 0.23 15.30
CA HIS A 206 -7.55 -0.74 14.42
C HIS A 206 -7.57 -0.24 12.97
N CYS A 207 -8.76 0.12 12.46
CA CYS A 207 -8.93 0.56 11.08
C CYS A 207 -8.07 1.80 10.77
N LEU A 208 -8.06 2.81 11.65
CA LEU A 208 -7.29 4.04 11.41
C LEU A 208 -5.79 3.80 11.53
N MET A 209 -5.33 2.94 12.44
CA MET A 209 -3.90 2.59 12.52
C MET A 209 -3.42 1.85 11.25
N GLU A 210 -4.24 0.99 10.65
CA GLU A 210 -3.94 0.29 9.39
C GLU A 210 -3.88 1.24 8.19
N ILE A 211 -4.86 2.13 8.07
CA ILE A 211 -4.91 3.15 7.02
C ILE A 211 -3.72 4.10 7.15
N TRP A 212 -3.43 4.57 8.37
CA TRP A 212 -2.29 5.45 8.62
C TRP A 212 -0.96 4.76 8.30
N SER A 213 -0.79 3.50 8.71
CA SER A 213 0.41 2.71 8.38
C SER A 213 0.59 2.54 6.87
N THR A 214 -0.51 2.45 6.13
CA THR A 214 -0.50 2.42 4.67
C THR A 214 -0.13 3.78 4.07
N MET A 215 -0.65 4.90 4.60
CA MET A 215 -0.25 6.25 4.16
C MET A 215 1.26 6.47 4.36
N MET A 216 1.81 6.09 5.51
CA MET A 216 3.26 6.18 5.78
C MET A 216 4.07 5.28 4.84
N THR A 217 3.55 4.10 4.50
CA THR A 217 4.18 3.20 3.51
C THR A 217 4.32 3.90 2.16
N ILE A 218 3.26 4.58 1.69
CA ILE A 218 3.30 5.32 0.42
C ILE A 218 4.28 6.51 0.49
N ASP A 219 4.29 7.27 1.59
CA ASP A 219 5.25 8.36 1.78
C ASP A 219 6.71 7.85 1.71
N VAL A 220 6.99 6.70 2.31
CA VAL A 220 8.32 6.09 2.27
C VAL A 220 8.70 5.67 0.85
N LEU A 221 7.76 5.13 0.06
CA LEU A 221 8.02 4.80 -1.34
C LEU A 221 8.27 6.05 -2.20
N ARG A 222 7.55 7.16 -1.95
CA ARG A 222 7.80 8.46 -2.61
C ARG A 222 9.18 9.04 -2.29
N MET A 223 9.61 8.86 -1.04
CA MET A 223 10.92 9.31 -0.58
C MET A 223 12.07 8.36 -0.97
N SER A 224 11.78 7.15 -1.44
CA SER A 224 12.77 6.12 -1.73
C SER A 224 13.10 6.02 -3.21
N VAL A 225 14.39 5.95 -3.55
CA VAL A 225 14.86 5.82 -4.93
C VAL A 225 15.16 4.37 -5.26
N ASN A 226 14.62 3.89 -6.36
CA ASN A 226 15.03 2.65 -6.98
C ASN A 226 16.41 2.82 -7.62
N ARG A 227 17.42 2.14 -7.07
CA ARG A 227 18.82 2.25 -7.54
C ARG A 227 19.02 1.76 -8.97
N ALA A 228 18.17 0.85 -9.47
CA ALA A 228 18.30 0.29 -10.81
C ALA A 228 17.82 1.27 -11.90
N THR A 229 16.76 2.02 -11.61
CA THR A 229 16.15 2.98 -12.56
C THR A 229 16.53 4.43 -12.27
N ASN A 230 17.10 4.70 -11.09
CA ASN A 230 17.35 6.03 -10.56
C ASN A 230 16.09 6.92 -10.51
N ALA A 231 14.93 6.31 -10.26
CA ALA A 231 13.63 6.96 -10.11
C ALA A 231 12.99 6.60 -8.76
N PRO A 232 12.08 7.43 -8.21
CA PRO A 232 11.28 7.06 -7.05
C PRO A 232 10.54 5.73 -7.24
N PHE A 233 10.28 5.01 -6.16
CA PHE A 233 9.43 3.81 -6.24
C PHE A 233 7.96 4.13 -6.47
N TYR A 234 7.54 5.37 -6.15
CA TYR A 234 6.17 5.84 -6.29
C TYR A 234 6.19 7.36 -6.48
N ILE A 235 5.31 7.92 -7.32
CA ILE A 235 5.11 9.37 -7.48
C ILE A 235 3.66 9.74 -7.16
N SER A 236 3.40 11.04 -6.93
CA SER A 236 2.06 11.52 -6.56
C SER A 236 0.96 11.12 -7.54
N GLU A 237 1.27 11.08 -8.84
CA GLU A 237 0.34 10.71 -9.91
C GLU A 237 -0.04 9.22 -9.90
N ASP A 238 0.79 8.35 -9.31
CA ASP A 238 0.55 6.90 -9.26
C ASP A 238 -0.70 6.55 -8.46
N VAL A 239 -1.19 7.46 -7.61
CA VAL A 239 -2.43 7.30 -6.85
C VAL A 239 -3.62 6.99 -7.76
N GLN A 240 -3.64 7.54 -8.98
CA GLN A 240 -4.68 7.30 -9.99
C GLN A 240 -4.67 5.86 -10.52
N ASN A 241 -3.49 5.23 -10.52
CA ASN A 241 -3.26 3.88 -11.01
C ASN A 241 -3.14 2.84 -9.89
N THR A 242 -3.37 3.26 -8.64
CA THR A 242 -3.23 2.42 -7.45
C THR A 242 -4.58 1.85 -7.01
N GLN A 243 -4.60 0.55 -6.70
CA GLN A 243 -5.76 -0.19 -6.21
C GLN A 243 -5.49 -0.78 -4.81
N ILE A 244 -6.52 -0.84 -3.97
CA ILE A 244 -6.52 -1.71 -2.78
C ILE A 244 -7.16 -3.06 -3.12
N VAL A 245 -6.50 -4.15 -2.74
CA VAL A 245 -7.12 -5.47 -2.66
C VAL A 245 -7.23 -5.90 -1.20
N ILE A 246 -8.46 -6.11 -0.74
CA ILE A 246 -8.76 -6.61 0.61
C ILE A 246 -8.73 -8.13 0.61
N LEU A 247 -7.92 -8.69 1.51
CA LEU A 247 -7.59 -10.11 1.61
C LEU A 247 -8.46 -10.89 2.61
N ASP A 248 -9.26 -10.18 3.41
CA ASP A 248 -10.16 -10.74 4.42
C ASP A 248 -11.64 -10.72 3.99
N ASP A 249 -12.46 -11.47 4.74
CA ASP A 249 -13.91 -11.58 4.54
C ASP A 249 -14.72 -10.69 5.49
N HIS A 250 -14.09 -9.74 6.20
CA HIS A 250 -14.86 -8.83 7.05
C HIS A 250 -15.75 -7.94 6.19
N VAL A 251 -16.87 -7.46 6.76
CA VAL A 251 -17.70 -6.42 6.12
C VAL A 251 -16.86 -5.18 5.78
N ASP A 252 -17.37 -4.29 4.92
CA ASP A 252 -16.63 -3.09 4.51
C ASP A 252 -16.27 -2.20 5.71
N GLY A 253 -17.25 -1.99 6.60
CA GLY A 253 -17.10 -1.09 7.75
C GLY A 253 -17.23 0.38 7.36
N PHE A 254 -17.05 1.27 8.34
CA PHE A 254 -17.28 2.71 8.18
C PHE A 254 -16.15 3.46 7.49
N TYR A 255 -14.97 2.83 7.33
CA TYR A 255 -13.72 3.46 6.91
C TYR A 255 -13.27 3.02 5.50
N ILE A 256 -14.12 2.28 4.78
CA ILE A 256 -13.77 1.64 3.52
C ILE A 256 -13.40 2.66 2.42
N ASP A 257 -14.07 3.82 2.44
CA ASP A 257 -13.86 4.89 1.48
C ASP A 257 -12.54 5.64 1.71
N LEU A 258 -12.06 5.74 2.95
CA LEU A 258 -10.82 6.42 3.30
C LEU A 258 -9.59 5.78 2.66
N TRP A 259 -9.65 4.49 2.31
CA TRP A 259 -8.61 3.84 1.50
C TRP A 259 -8.37 4.55 0.15
N ASN A 260 -9.39 5.23 -0.39
CA ASN A 260 -9.26 6.00 -1.63
C ASN A 260 -8.37 7.24 -1.49
N ALA A 261 -7.98 7.62 -0.28
CA ALA A 261 -6.97 8.67 -0.06
C ALA A 261 -5.58 8.27 -0.56
N VAL A 262 -5.30 6.97 -0.73
CA VAL A 262 -4.01 6.45 -1.22
C VAL A 262 -4.12 5.58 -2.48
N ALA A 263 -5.34 5.34 -2.97
CA ALA A 263 -5.60 4.46 -4.10
C ALA A 263 -6.92 4.82 -4.80
N GLN A 264 -6.88 5.43 -5.98
CA GLN A 264 -8.12 5.91 -6.64
C GLN A 264 -8.78 4.88 -7.55
N ARG A 265 -8.17 3.71 -7.78
CA ARG A 265 -8.87 2.59 -8.43
C ARG A 265 -9.82 1.93 -7.43
N PRO A 266 -10.96 1.37 -7.89
CA PRO A 266 -11.94 0.75 -6.99
C PRO A 266 -11.31 -0.29 -6.05
N VAL A 267 -11.57 -0.13 -4.75
CA VAL A 267 -11.26 -1.16 -3.74
C VAL A 267 -11.96 -2.45 -4.16
N THR A 268 -11.23 -3.56 -4.18
CA THR A 268 -11.75 -4.87 -4.62
C THR A 268 -11.38 -5.93 -3.61
N ARG A 269 -12.19 -6.98 -3.51
CA ARG A 269 -11.89 -8.13 -2.64
C ARG A 269 -11.14 -9.21 -3.39
N LEU A 270 -10.35 -10.00 -2.68
CA LEU A 270 -9.60 -11.12 -3.24
C LEU A 270 -10.51 -12.09 -4.04
N ASN A 271 -11.72 -12.33 -3.56
CA ASN A 271 -12.69 -13.23 -4.20
C ASN A 271 -13.37 -12.64 -5.45
N GLU A 272 -13.23 -11.34 -5.70
CA GLU A 272 -13.77 -10.61 -6.87
C GLU A 272 -12.74 -10.48 -8.00
N LEU A 273 -11.49 -10.86 -7.76
CA LEU A 273 -10.43 -10.82 -8.77
C LEU A 273 -10.71 -11.82 -9.89
N ARG A 274 -10.63 -11.33 -11.13
CA ARG A 274 -10.84 -12.12 -12.34
C ARG A 274 -9.55 -12.80 -12.76
N GLU A 275 -9.66 -13.86 -13.55
CA GLU A 275 -8.49 -14.54 -14.14
C GLU A 275 -7.64 -13.60 -15.01
N THR A 276 -8.28 -12.61 -15.63
CA THR A 276 -7.64 -11.63 -16.50
C THR A 276 -7.12 -10.41 -15.76
N THR A 277 -7.15 -10.38 -14.42
CA THR A 277 -6.63 -9.22 -13.68
C THR A 277 -5.11 -9.20 -13.78
N GLU A 278 -4.59 -8.17 -14.42
CA GLU A 278 -3.15 -7.91 -14.47
C GLU A 278 -2.74 -7.11 -13.23
N PHE A 279 -1.66 -7.58 -12.60
CA PHE A 279 -1.00 -6.93 -11.49
C PHE A 279 0.43 -6.67 -11.91
N GLU A 280 1.06 -5.71 -11.26
CA GLU A 280 2.45 -5.37 -11.56
C GLU A 280 3.18 -5.10 -10.27
N ASN A 281 2.98 -3.94 -9.66
CA ASN A 281 3.65 -3.62 -8.41
C ASN A 281 2.74 -4.00 -7.23
N LEU A 282 3.20 -4.91 -6.38
CA LEU A 282 2.56 -5.24 -5.11
C LEU A 282 3.19 -4.45 -3.98
N ILE A 283 2.37 -3.66 -3.31
CA ILE A 283 2.74 -2.96 -2.09
C ILE A 283 2.15 -3.74 -0.91
N ILE A 284 3.01 -4.12 0.03
CA ILE A 284 2.62 -4.79 1.26
C ILE A 284 3.00 -3.83 2.40
N PRO A 285 2.03 -3.10 2.97
CA PRO A 285 2.32 -2.02 3.89
C PRO A 285 2.72 -2.51 5.27
N LEU A 286 3.17 -1.55 6.08
CA LEU A 286 3.27 -1.70 7.53
C LEU A 286 1.92 -2.17 8.12
N ALA A 287 1.97 -3.07 9.10
CA ALA A 287 0.76 -3.53 9.80
C ALA A 287 0.19 -2.42 10.72
N GLY A 288 -1.12 -2.41 10.97
CA GLY A 288 -1.73 -1.42 11.89
C GLY A 288 -1.09 -1.42 13.28
N ALA A 289 -0.88 -2.59 13.88
CA ALA A 289 -0.19 -2.75 15.16
C ALA A 289 1.30 -2.32 15.15
N SER A 290 1.90 -2.04 13.99
CA SER A 290 3.25 -1.47 13.89
C SER A 290 3.27 0.06 13.95
N ASN A 291 2.10 0.70 13.94
CA ASN A 291 2.01 2.16 13.98
C ASN A 291 2.70 2.73 15.25
N PRO A 292 3.54 3.77 15.13
CA PRO A 292 4.28 4.32 16.26
C PRO A 292 3.37 4.85 17.39
N THR A 293 2.17 5.33 17.05
CA THR A 293 1.17 5.76 18.04
C THR A 293 0.59 4.60 18.81
N TRP A 294 0.37 3.46 18.14
CA TRP A 294 -0.03 2.23 18.83
C TRP A 294 1.10 1.76 19.75
N GLN A 295 2.32 1.63 19.24
CA GLN A 295 3.41 1.08 20.06
C GLN A 295 3.79 1.94 21.28
N GLY A 296 3.37 3.21 21.31
CA GLY A 296 3.59 4.13 22.43
C GLY A 296 2.34 4.42 23.28
N ASP A 297 1.21 3.75 23.04
CA ASP A 297 -0.07 4.07 23.69
C ASP A 297 -0.10 3.81 25.20
N TRP A 298 0.78 2.92 25.71
CA TRP A 298 0.86 2.54 27.13
C TRP A 298 1.58 3.55 28.03
N SER A 299 2.22 4.58 27.49
CA SER A 299 3.03 5.53 28.26
C SER A 299 2.75 6.97 27.84
N ILE A 300 2.70 7.87 28.82
CA ILE A 300 2.59 9.30 28.53
C ILE A 300 3.96 9.77 28.07
N HIS A 301 4.00 10.31 26.86
CA HIS A 301 5.20 10.88 26.25
C HIS A 301 5.00 12.38 26.01
N ASP A 302 6.04 13.17 26.21
CA ASP A 302 6.04 14.61 25.90
C ASP A 302 6.30 14.85 24.40
N CYS A 303 5.60 14.07 23.56
CA CYS A 303 5.72 14.12 22.10
C CYS A 303 4.46 14.76 21.47
N GLY A 304 3.92 15.82 22.09
CA GLY A 304 2.64 16.42 21.68
C GLY A 304 2.60 17.02 20.27
N GLN A 305 3.75 17.23 19.61
CA GLN A 305 3.86 17.86 18.29
C GLN A 305 4.15 16.85 17.16
N SER A 306 3.43 15.73 17.12
CA SER A 306 3.73 14.66 16.16
C SER A 306 3.41 15.08 14.73
N GLU A 307 4.45 15.19 13.90
CA GLU A 307 4.29 15.44 12.46
C GLU A 307 3.54 14.30 11.79
N LEU A 308 3.85 13.04 12.15
CA LEU A 308 3.15 11.88 11.58
C LEU A 308 1.64 11.94 11.87
N LEU A 309 1.26 12.23 13.13
CA LEU A 309 -0.15 12.29 13.53
C LEU A 309 -0.87 13.48 12.89
N ARG A 310 -0.21 14.64 12.86
CA ARG A 310 -0.75 15.84 12.22
C ARG A 310 -0.97 15.62 10.73
N THR A 311 0.02 15.08 10.01
CA THR A 311 -0.10 14.79 8.58
C THR A 311 -1.22 13.80 8.30
N PHE A 312 -1.36 12.75 9.12
CA PHE A 312 -2.50 11.83 9.02
C PHE A 312 -3.84 12.55 9.22
N SER A 313 -3.97 13.32 10.31
CA SER A 313 -5.20 14.06 10.63
C SER A 313 -5.58 15.03 9.51
N ASP A 314 -4.62 15.83 9.03
CA ASP A 314 -4.83 16.81 7.98
C ASP A 314 -5.23 16.15 6.64
N ARG A 315 -4.62 15.01 6.28
CA ARG A 315 -5.00 14.25 5.08
C ARG A 315 -6.41 13.67 5.17
N VAL A 316 -6.82 13.16 6.32
CA VAL A 316 -8.19 12.66 6.53
C VAL A 316 -9.20 13.80 6.44
N LEU A 317 -8.92 14.94 7.10
CA LEU A 317 -9.78 16.12 7.03
C LEU A 317 -9.90 16.64 5.59
N SER A 318 -8.79 16.69 4.85
CA SER A 318 -8.77 17.08 3.44
C SER A 318 -9.56 16.11 2.55
N PHE A 319 -9.38 14.80 2.73
CA PHE A 319 -10.11 13.78 1.96
C PHE A 319 -11.63 13.92 2.11
N TYR A 320 -12.10 14.23 3.32
CA TYR A 320 -13.54 14.43 3.59
C TYR A 320 -14.04 15.85 3.32
N ASN A 321 -13.20 16.74 2.77
CA ASN A 321 -13.50 18.16 2.53
C ASN A 321 -14.06 18.83 3.78
N VAL A 322 -13.40 18.60 4.91
CA VAL A 322 -13.77 19.19 6.20
C VAL A 322 -13.15 20.58 6.28
N GLU A 323 -13.98 21.58 6.48
CA GLU A 323 -13.53 22.96 6.57
C GLU A 323 -12.60 23.17 7.77
N PRO A 324 -11.65 24.13 7.69
CA PRO A 324 -10.88 24.56 8.84
C PRO A 324 -11.82 25.00 9.97
N TRP A 325 -11.57 24.50 11.18
CA TRP A 325 -12.34 24.87 12.35
C TRP A 325 -12.25 26.37 12.60
N LYS A 326 -13.36 26.94 13.05
CA LYS A 326 -13.45 28.35 13.46
C LYS A 326 -13.90 28.38 14.92
N PRO A 327 -13.31 29.25 15.75
CA PRO A 327 -13.78 29.44 17.12
C PRO A 327 -15.28 29.72 17.16
N HIS A 328 -15.95 29.06 18.09
CA HIS A 328 -17.36 29.29 18.36
C HIS A 328 -17.50 30.66 19.03
N ASN A 329 -18.54 31.43 18.66
CA ASN A 329 -18.79 32.74 19.26
C ASN A 329 -19.49 32.56 20.62
N ASP A 330 -18.72 32.65 21.70
CA ASP A 330 -19.19 32.58 23.09
C ASP A 330 -19.91 31.26 23.46
N GLU A 331 -19.84 30.21 22.64
CA GLU A 331 -20.43 28.89 22.92
C GLU A 331 -19.35 27.84 23.15
N ILE A 332 -19.64 26.86 24.02
CA ILE A 332 -18.81 25.67 24.24
C ILE A 332 -19.61 24.45 23.80
N VAL A 333 -19.16 23.79 22.73
CA VAL A 333 -19.79 22.59 22.18
C VAL A 333 -19.18 21.33 22.79
N ILE A 334 -20.00 20.63 23.57
CA ILE A 334 -19.66 19.35 24.17
C ILE A 334 -20.35 18.24 23.38
N THR A 335 -19.55 17.34 22.81
CA THR A 335 -20.06 16.14 22.15
C THR A 335 -19.87 14.93 23.03
N TYR A 336 -20.98 14.32 23.44
CA TYR A 336 -20.98 13.02 24.09
C TYR A 336 -21.21 11.93 23.03
N ILE A 337 -20.23 11.04 22.86
CA ILE A 337 -20.36 9.86 22.02
C ILE A 337 -21.31 8.89 22.72
N ASP A 338 -22.56 8.84 22.24
CA ASP A 338 -23.54 7.89 22.75
C ASP A 338 -23.24 6.51 22.23
N ARG A 339 -23.34 5.53 23.12
CA ARG A 339 -23.05 4.13 22.79
C ARG A 339 -24.26 3.29 23.12
N ARG A 340 -24.67 2.45 22.17
CA ARG A 340 -25.73 1.45 22.43
C ARG A 340 -25.33 0.46 23.53
N ARG A 341 -24.04 0.21 23.71
CA ARG A 341 -23.47 -0.70 24.71
C ARG A 341 -22.37 0.01 25.50
N ARG A 342 -22.28 -0.26 26.81
CA ARG A 342 -21.36 0.42 27.76
C ARG A 342 -21.67 1.91 27.95
N ARG A 343 -22.93 2.23 28.29
CA ARG A 343 -23.39 3.58 28.62
C ARG A 343 -22.91 4.04 30.01
N LEU A 344 -22.75 5.34 30.18
CA LEU A 344 -22.60 5.95 31.49
C LEU A 344 -23.98 5.95 32.17
N VAL A 345 -24.04 5.46 33.41
CA VAL A 345 -25.29 5.43 34.18
C VAL A 345 -25.74 6.87 34.43
N GLY A 346 -27.00 7.20 34.12
CA GLY A 346 -27.54 8.54 34.33
C GLY A 346 -27.01 9.61 33.36
N GLN A 347 -26.41 9.23 32.22
CA GLN A 347 -25.78 10.16 31.28
C GLN A 347 -26.69 11.33 30.86
N GLU A 348 -27.99 11.06 30.61
CA GLU A 348 -28.96 12.08 30.20
C GLU A 348 -29.13 13.13 31.30
N SER A 349 -29.38 12.71 32.54
CA SER A 349 -29.55 13.62 33.68
C SER A 349 -28.29 14.45 33.97
N TYR A 350 -27.10 13.87 33.86
CA TYR A 350 -25.85 14.62 34.07
C TYR A 350 -25.61 15.67 32.99
N LEU A 351 -25.89 15.34 31.73
CA LEU A 351 -25.73 16.27 30.61
C LEU A 351 -26.79 17.38 30.67
N GLU A 352 -28.05 17.05 30.97
CA GLU A 352 -29.11 18.06 31.18
C GLU A 352 -28.75 19.01 32.33
N GLN A 353 -28.24 18.48 33.44
CA GLN A 353 -27.78 19.30 34.56
C GLN A 353 -26.62 20.22 34.15
N LEU A 354 -25.63 19.70 33.43
CA LEU A 354 -24.49 20.50 32.96
C LEU A 354 -24.95 21.64 32.04
N GLN A 355 -25.85 21.36 31.11
CA GLN A 355 -26.41 22.36 30.20
C GLN A 355 -27.24 23.42 30.95
N SER A 356 -27.90 23.05 32.05
CA SER A 356 -28.69 24.01 32.86
C SER A 356 -27.84 24.99 33.68
N GLN A 357 -26.56 24.68 33.90
CA GLN A 357 -25.66 25.51 34.72
C GLN A 357 -25.05 26.69 33.96
N ASP A 358 -24.90 26.58 32.64
CA ASP A 358 -24.33 27.63 31.80
C ASP A 358 -25.01 27.69 30.42
N PRO A 359 -25.68 28.80 30.06
CA PRO A 359 -26.37 28.93 28.76
C PRO A 359 -25.44 28.88 27.54
N HIS A 360 -24.14 29.12 27.73
CA HIS A 360 -23.11 29.04 26.68
C HIS A 360 -22.74 27.60 26.33
N VAL A 361 -23.03 26.63 27.22
CA VAL A 361 -22.73 25.21 26.98
C VAL A 361 -23.81 24.60 26.09
N LYS A 362 -23.40 24.11 24.92
CA LYS A 362 -24.23 23.31 24.02
C LYS A 362 -23.79 21.87 24.09
N ILE A 363 -24.71 20.97 24.40
CA ILE A 363 -24.42 19.54 24.49
C ILE A 363 -25.14 18.81 23.37
N GLN A 364 -24.40 17.97 22.65
CA GLN A 364 -24.95 17.03 21.69
C GLN A 364 -24.59 15.59 22.07
N MET A 365 -25.58 14.71 21.98
CA MET A 365 -25.44 13.28 22.23
C MET A 365 -25.62 12.56 20.90
N ILE A 366 -24.56 11.92 20.41
CA ILE A 366 -24.53 11.39 19.04
C ILE A 366 -24.07 9.93 19.06
N ASP A 367 -24.88 9.04 18.49
CA ASP A 367 -24.50 7.65 18.20
C ASP A 367 -23.66 7.60 16.94
N PHE A 368 -22.34 7.53 17.09
CA PHE A 368 -21.42 7.49 15.95
C PHE A 368 -21.60 6.25 15.08
N GLU A 369 -22.13 5.13 15.61
CA GLU A 369 -22.43 3.93 14.81
C GLU A 369 -23.62 4.14 13.86
N SER A 370 -24.37 5.23 14.02
CA SER A 370 -25.56 5.54 13.21
C SER A 370 -25.29 6.49 12.03
N ILE A 371 -24.09 7.06 11.95
CA ILE A 371 -23.70 8.05 10.93
C ILE A 371 -22.42 7.62 10.20
N SER A 372 -22.19 8.17 9.01
CA SER A 372 -20.98 7.89 8.23
C SER A 372 -19.72 8.41 8.92
N PHE A 373 -18.55 7.84 8.62
CA PHE A 373 -17.30 8.33 9.21
C PHE A 373 -17.02 9.80 8.82
N ALA A 374 -17.34 10.19 7.59
CA ALA A 374 -17.26 11.59 7.16
C ALA A 374 -18.09 12.54 8.05
N GLU A 375 -19.31 12.14 8.43
CA GLU A 375 -20.15 12.90 9.36
C GLU A 375 -19.59 12.89 10.78
N GLN A 376 -19.04 11.76 11.25
CA GLN A 376 -18.37 11.67 12.56
C GLN A 376 -17.23 12.68 12.64
N ILE A 377 -16.40 12.78 11.60
CA ILE A 377 -15.28 13.74 11.55
C ILE A 377 -15.78 15.18 11.56
N LYS A 378 -16.84 15.50 10.80
CA LYS A 378 -17.43 16.86 10.81
C LYS A 378 -17.96 17.24 12.20
N VAL A 379 -18.66 16.33 12.86
CA VAL A 379 -19.14 16.51 14.25
C VAL A 379 -17.97 16.77 15.19
N VAL A 380 -16.93 15.93 15.13
CA VAL A 380 -15.74 16.06 15.97
C VAL A 380 -15.00 17.37 15.68
N ARG A 381 -14.98 17.82 14.43
CA ARG A 381 -14.33 19.06 14.06
C ARG A 381 -15.00 20.29 14.68
N GLU A 382 -16.31 20.26 14.87
CA GLU A 382 -17.12 21.30 15.53
C GLU A 382 -17.24 21.10 17.04
N THR A 383 -16.40 20.24 17.65
CA THR A 383 -16.44 19.91 19.07
C THR A 383 -15.31 20.57 19.83
N ASP A 384 -15.62 21.31 20.90
CA ASP A 384 -14.65 21.82 21.85
C ASP A 384 -14.28 20.76 22.91
N ILE A 385 -15.28 20.03 23.42
CA ILE A 385 -15.06 18.98 24.42
C ILE A 385 -15.67 17.66 23.96
N LEU A 386 -14.80 16.68 23.65
CA LEU A 386 -15.23 15.34 23.30
C LEU A 386 -15.27 14.45 24.55
N VAL A 387 -16.43 13.87 24.80
CA VAL A 387 -16.70 13.02 25.96
C VAL A 387 -17.13 11.63 25.49
N GLY A 388 -16.57 10.60 26.10
CA GLY A 388 -16.98 9.23 25.83
C GLY A 388 -16.56 8.25 26.91
N VAL A 389 -17.28 7.14 26.98
CA VAL A 389 -16.89 5.97 27.79
C VAL A 389 -15.71 5.27 27.12
N HIS A 390 -14.78 4.74 27.93
CA HIS A 390 -13.50 4.15 27.49
C HIS A 390 -13.57 3.34 26.18
N GLY A 391 -12.53 3.49 25.37
CA GLY A 391 -12.24 2.61 24.24
C GLY A 391 -12.09 3.37 22.92
N ALA A 392 -12.16 2.60 21.83
CA ALA A 392 -11.82 3.07 20.48
C ALA A 392 -12.63 4.29 19.99
N GLY A 393 -13.82 4.57 20.55
CA GLY A 393 -14.57 5.78 20.20
C GLY A 393 -13.78 7.07 20.43
N LEU A 394 -12.86 7.08 21.41
CA LEU A 394 -12.01 8.25 21.69
C LEU A 394 -10.86 8.43 20.70
N THR A 395 -10.64 7.49 19.77
CA THR A 395 -9.70 7.66 18.65
C THR A 395 -10.05 8.89 17.80
N HIS A 396 -11.32 9.31 17.80
CA HIS A 396 -11.75 10.57 17.16
C HIS A 396 -11.02 11.80 17.70
N GLY A 397 -10.44 11.75 18.90
CA GLY A 397 -9.65 12.85 19.46
C GLY A 397 -8.50 13.31 18.56
N ILE A 398 -8.02 12.46 17.64
CA ILE A 398 -7.01 12.80 16.62
C ILE A 398 -7.46 13.95 15.71
N PHE A 399 -8.78 14.15 15.55
CA PHE A 399 -9.36 15.11 14.61
C PHE A 399 -9.96 16.35 15.29
N LEU A 400 -9.81 16.47 16.61
CA LEU A 400 -10.26 17.66 17.33
C LEU A 400 -9.46 18.91 16.93
N PRO A 401 -10.05 20.12 17.07
CA PRO A 401 -9.31 21.37 16.94
C PRO A 401 -8.08 21.44 17.82
N ARG A 402 -6.94 21.83 17.23
CA ARG A 402 -5.68 21.97 17.96
C ARG A 402 -5.80 23.12 18.97
N ASP A 403 -5.12 22.99 20.10
CA ASP A 403 -4.91 24.01 21.13
C ASP A 403 -6.16 24.59 21.83
N GLN A 404 -7.37 24.18 21.42
CA GLN A 404 -8.64 24.72 21.96
C GLN A 404 -9.62 23.64 22.42
N SER A 405 -9.28 22.36 22.28
CA SER A 405 -10.17 21.25 22.58
C SER A 405 -9.67 20.37 23.73
N TRP A 406 -10.62 19.72 24.41
CA TRP A 406 -10.34 18.79 25.50
C TRP A 406 -10.96 17.42 25.23
N LEU A 407 -10.17 16.37 25.42
CA LEU A 407 -10.64 14.99 25.42
C LEU A 407 -10.85 14.54 26.87
N ARG A 408 -12.09 14.17 27.24
CA ARG A 408 -12.39 13.71 28.60
C ARG A 408 -12.86 12.27 28.64
N TYR A 409 -12.19 11.50 29.48
CA TYR A 409 -12.45 10.09 29.71
C TYR A 409 -13.43 9.87 30.89
N CYS A 410 -14.49 9.09 30.67
CA CYS A 410 -15.34 8.58 31.74
C CYS A 410 -15.04 7.11 32.01
N GLN A 411 -14.42 6.82 33.16
CA GLN A 411 -14.24 5.45 33.65
C GLN A 411 -15.52 4.96 34.32
N LYS A 412 -15.88 3.71 34.04
CA LYS A 412 -16.93 3.01 34.78
C LYS A 412 -16.36 2.68 36.16
N VAL A 413 -16.92 3.27 37.23
CA VAL A 413 -16.65 2.87 38.62
C VAL A 413 -17.48 1.64 38.96
#